data_AF-U2SUP7-F1
#
_entry.id   AF-U2SUP7-F1
#
_cell.length_a   1.000
_cell.length_b   1.000
_cell.length_c   1.000
_cell.angle_alpha   90.00
_cell.angle_beta   90.00
_cell.angle_gamma   90.00
#
_symmetry.space_group_name_H-M   'P 1'
#
loop_
_entity.id
_entity.type
_entity.pdbx_description
1 polymer ?
#
loop_
_entity_poly.entity_id
_entity_poly.type
_entity_poly.pdbx_seq_one_letter_code
_entity_poly.pdbx_strand_id
1 'polypeptide(L)'
;MANAEIIDSKIIITLPVEKVTAGLKMELEEYLNNLPITVIPVKKLSQAQNGLIHVLLKEFGEQLGYTLLEIKELMKEQFAIATDRLDFSTAKCDMQTANEFIAFIIEQALEMGVNLYILGKHDTRYKHILEIDNITQRYVIACLRKRTCCICGKVHDEYNTVDLEHWKTVASSTGTYENDDGLQNPFLTLCREHHNEKHNIGIESFKNRYYIEGVWLNPQLVYELLDIYPKHFALFRKRLKEGYYDGLTRREKK
;
A
#
# COMPACT_ATOMS: atom_id res chain seq x y z
N MET A 1 -21.60 -15.56 6.51
CA MET A 1 -20.62 -15.89 7.57
C MET A 1 -21.30 -15.89 8.92
N ALA A 2 -20.80 -16.68 9.88
CA ALA A 2 -21.25 -16.63 11.26
C ALA A 2 -20.94 -15.25 11.87
N ASN A 3 -21.87 -14.70 12.66
CA ASN A 3 -21.66 -13.48 13.44
C ASN A 3 -21.69 -13.81 14.93
N ALA A 4 -20.81 -13.20 15.71
CA ALA A 4 -20.80 -13.33 17.17
C ALA A 4 -20.76 -11.94 17.81
N GLU A 5 -21.66 -11.69 18.76
CA GLU A 5 -21.77 -10.43 19.49
C GLU A 5 -22.02 -10.68 20.99
N ILE A 6 -21.71 -9.70 21.83
CA ILE A 6 -21.97 -9.78 23.27
C ILE A 6 -23.11 -8.83 23.61
N ILE A 7 -24.24 -9.38 24.04
CA ILE A 7 -25.45 -8.64 24.43
C ILE A 7 -25.90 -9.19 25.79
N ASP A 8 -26.18 -8.32 26.75
CA ASP A 8 -26.66 -8.69 28.09
C ASP A 8 -25.85 -9.82 28.75
N SER A 9 -24.52 -9.71 28.67
CA SER A 9 -23.56 -10.70 29.20
C SER A 9 -23.68 -12.10 28.60
N LYS A 10 -24.25 -12.23 27.40
CA LYS A 10 -24.31 -13.47 26.62
C LYS A 10 -23.56 -13.31 25.31
N ILE A 11 -22.86 -14.37 24.90
CA ILE A 11 -22.34 -14.47 23.53
C ILE A 11 -23.48 -14.95 22.64
N ILE A 12 -23.94 -14.09 21.73
CA ILE A 12 -24.96 -14.39 20.74
C ILE A 12 -24.26 -14.78 19.44
N ILE A 13 -24.44 -16.03 19.00
CA ILE A 13 -23.89 -16.54 17.75
C ILE A 13 -25.03 -16.68 16.74
N THR A 14 -24.98 -15.90 15.67
CA THR A 14 -25.91 -15.98 14.55
C THR A 14 -25.27 -16.78 13.43
N LEU A 15 -25.87 -17.94 13.11
CA LEU A 15 -25.40 -18.85 12.07
C LEU A 15 -26.41 -18.87 10.91
N PRO A 16 -26.00 -18.53 9.67
CA PRO A 16 -26.84 -18.79 8.51
C PRO A 16 -26.94 -20.31 8.28
N VAL A 17 -28.17 -20.82 8.24
CA VAL A 17 -28.48 -22.24 7.98
C VAL A 17 -29.43 -22.34 6.79
N GLU A 18 -29.34 -23.43 6.02
CA GLU A 18 -30.21 -23.63 4.85
C GLU A 18 -31.68 -23.76 5.23
N LYS A 19 -31.97 -24.38 6.38
CA LYS A 19 -33.33 -24.56 6.90
C LYS A 19 -33.34 -24.54 8.43
N VAL A 20 -34.31 -23.84 9.01
CA VAL A 20 -34.57 -23.86 10.45
C VAL A 20 -35.57 -24.98 10.76
N THR A 21 -35.13 -26.03 11.43
CA THR A 21 -35.96 -27.17 11.84
C THR A 21 -36.25 -27.15 13.34
N ALA A 22 -37.29 -27.87 13.77
CA ALA A 22 -37.55 -28.09 15.19
C ALA A 22 -36.38 -28.89 15.80
N GLY A 23 -35.80 -28.39 16.89
CA GLY A 23 -34.66 -29.02 17.57
C GLY A 23 -33.28 -28.43 17.20
N LEU A 24 -33.13 -27.85 16.01
CA LEU A 24 -31.84 -27.32 15.52
C LEU A 24 -31.18 -26.33 16.48
N LYS A 25 -31.99 -25.48 17.13
CA LYS A 25 -31.49 -24.53 18.14
C LYS A 25 -30.78 -25.25 19.29
N MET A 26 -31.42 -26.26 19.89
CA MET A 26 -30.86 -27.00 21.02
C MET A 26 -29.59 -27.75 20.62
N GLU A 27 -29.60 -28.39 19.45
CA GLU A 27 -28.43 -29.10 18.93
C GLU A 27 -27.22 -28.16 18.72
N LEU A 28 -27.46 -26.98 18.14
CA LEU A 28 -26.40 -25.98 17.93
C LEU A 28 -25.90 -25.40 19.26
N GLU A 29 -26.78 -25.10 20.22
CA GLU A 29 -26.39 -24.60 21.54
C GLU A 29 -25.57 -25.65 22.31
N GLU A 30 -25.98 -26.92 22.30
CA GLU A 30 -25.25 -28.02 22.94
C GLU A 30 -23.87 -28.23 22.30
N TYR A 31 -23.80 -28.23 20.97
CA TYR A 31 -22.53 -28.35 20.25
C TYR A 31 -21.58 -27.18 20.58
N LEU A 32 -22.05 -25.93 20.48
CA LEU A 32 -21.24 -24.74 20.72
C LEU A 32 -20.75 -24.63 22.17
N ASN A 33 -21.56 -25.04 23.14
CA ASN A 33 -21.18 -25.05 24.57
C ASN A 33 -20.00 -26.00 24.88
N ASN A 34 -19.76 -27.01 24.04
CA ASN A 34 -18.68 -27.98 24.22
C ASN A 34 -17.39 -27.62 23.46
N LEU A 35 -17.38 -26.51 22.70
CA LEU A 35 -16.19 -26.05 21.99
C LEU A 35 -15.32 -25.12 22.86
N PRO A 36 -13.98 -25.22 22.80
CA PRO A 36 -13.11 -24.25 23.46
C PRO A 36 -13.24 -22.88 22.82
N ILE A 37 -13.39 -21.84 23.64
CA ILE A 37 -13.42 -20.44 23.18
C ILE A 37 -11.98 -19.93 23.05
N THR A 38 -11.60 -19.48 21.85
CA THR A 38 -10.34 -18.77 21.60
C THR A 38 -10.63 -17.31 21.32
N VAL A 39 -10.02 -16.41 22.10
CA VAL A 39 -10.13 -14.96 21.91
C VAL A 39 -8.81 -14.45 21.31
N ILE A 40 -8.87 -13.92 20.09
CA ILE A 40 -7.72 -13.31 19.41
C ILE A 40 -7.90 -11.79 19.47
N PRO A 41 -7.24 -11.07 20.38
CA PRO A 41 -7.33 -9.63 20.45
C PRO A 41 -6.60 -9.01 19.25
N VAL A 42 -7.36 -8.32 18.40
CA VAL A 42 -6.81 -7.51 17.31
C VAL A 42 -6.93 -6.03 17.65
N LYS A 43 -5.86 -5.27 17.40
CA LYS A 43 -5.95 -3.81 17.47
C LYS A 43 -6.81 -3.33 16.31
N LYS A 44 -7.96 -2.73 16.64
CA LYS A 44 -8.75 -1.98 15.66
C LYS A 44 -7.89 -0.87 15.05
N LEU A 45 -8.27 -0.43 13.85
CA LEU A 45 -7.65 0.75 13.25
C LEU A 45 -7.57 1.92 14.25
N SER A 46 -6.45 2.63 14.20
CA SER A 46 -6.25 3.81 15.02
C SER A 46 -7.08 5.00 14.51
N GLN A 47 -7.37 5.96 15.39
CA GLN A 47 -8.03 7.21 15.00
C GLN A 47 -7.23 7.97 13.94
N ALA A 48 -5.89 7.91 14.00
CA ALA A 48 -5.00 8.51 13.01
C ALA A 48 -5.18 7.87 11.62
N GLN A 49 -5.20 6.54 11.53
CA GLN A 49 -5.46 5.83 10.27
C GLN A 49 -6.86 6.13 9.73
N ASN A 50 -7.88 6.17 10.59
CA ASN A 50 -9.25 6.49 10.15
C ASN A 50 -9.34 7.92 9.59
N GLY A 51 -8.73 8.88 10.28
CA GLY A 51 -8.66 10.28 9.82
C GLY A 51 -7.94 10.41 8.48
N LEU A 52 -6.84 9.69 8.32
CA LEU A 52 -6.07 9.64 7.08
C LEU A 52 -6.88 9.05 5.91
N ILE A 53 -7.51 7.89 6.09
CA ILE A 53 -8.38 7.28 5.07
C ILE A 53 -9.43 8.30 4.61
N HIS A 54 -10.06 8.99 5.57
CA HIS A 54 -11.07 9.99 5.26
C HIS A 54 -10.52 11.18 4.46
N VAL A 55 -9.33 11.69 4.81
CA VAL A 55 -8.73 12.81 4.07
C VAL A 55 -8.31 12.39 2.67
N LEU A 56 -7.69 11.22 2.51
CA LEU A 56 -7.29 10.69 1.20
C LEU A 56 -8.49 10.47 0.28
N LEU A 57 -9.56 9.85 0.79
CA LEU A 57 -10.78 9.64 0.03
C LEU A 57 -11.45 10.95 -0.34
N LYS A 58 -11.46 11.93 0.57
CA LYS A 58 -12.05 13.24 0.28
C LYS A 58 -11.30 13.94 -0.86
N GLU A 59 -9.98 14.05 -0.76
CA GLU A 59 -9.15 14.67 -1.80
C GLU A 59 -9.31 13.93 -3.12
N PHE A 60 -9.23 12.60 -3.10
CA PHE A 60 -9.36 11.79 -4.32
C PHE A 60 -10.74 11.96 -4.97
N GLY A 61 -11.81 11.93 -4.16
CA GLY A 61 -13.17 12.14 -4.63
C GLY A 61 -13.36 13.51 -5.25
N GLU A 62 -12.87 14.59 -4.62
CA GLU A 62 -12.96 15.96 -5.13
C GLU A 62 -12.28 16.11 -6.50
N GLN A 63 -11.11 15.49 -6.69
CA GLN A 63 -10.39 15.50 -7.98
C GLN A 63 -11.15 14.76 -9.10
N LEU A 64 -11.93 13.74 -8.74
CA LEU A 64 -12.73 12.95 -9.69
C LEU A 64 -14.18 13.42 -9.85
N GLY A 65 -14.61 14.40 -9.05
CA GLY A 65 -16.00 14.88 -9.02
C GLY A 65 -16.97 14.00 -8.24
N TYR A 66 -16.48 13.11 -7.37
CA TYR A 66 -17.29 12.31 -6.46
C TYR A 66 -17.48 12.99 -5.10
N THR A 67 -18.64 12.76 -4.50
CA THR A 67 -18.83 13.02 -3.07
C THR A 67 -18.00 12.05 -2.23
N LEU A 68 -17.71 12.42 -0.98
CA LEU A 68 -17.00 11.54 -0.05
C LEU A 68 -17.72 10.20 0.18
N LEU A 69 -19.05 10.19 0.14
CA LEU A 69 -19.81 8.94 0.31
C LEU A 69 -19.57 8.00 -0.86
N GLU A 70 -19.70 8.50 -2.10
CA GLU A 70 -19.54 7.71 -3.33
C GLU A 70 -18.12 7.14 -3.45
N ILE A 71 -17.09 7.98 -3.31
CA ILE A 71 -15.71 7.51 -3.45
C ILE A 71 -15.33 6.51 -2.35
N LYS A 72 -15.88 6.66 -1.14
CA LYS A 72 -15.65 5.73 -0.04
C LYS A 72 -16.27 4.37 -0.32
N GLU A 73 -17.49 4.32 -0.84
CA GLU A 73 -18.14 3.07 -1.21
C GLU A 73 -17.41 2.40 -2.37
N LEU A 74 -17.09 3.16 -3.43
CA LEU A 74 -16.35 2.68 -4.59
C LEU A 74 -14.98 2.08 -4.19
N MET A 75 -14.18 2.81 -3.40
CA MET A 75 -12.85 2.32 -3.00
C MET A 75 -12.93 1.10 -2.09
N LYS A 76 -13.93 1.02 -1.20
CA LYS A 76 -14.14 -0.17 -0.37
C LYS A 76 -14.50 -1.38 -1.21
N GLU A 77 -15.37 -1.22 -2.20
CA GLU A 77 -15.77 -2.29 -3.11
C GLU A 77 -14.59 -2.76 -3.95
N GLN A 78 -13.84 -1.84 -4.57
CA GLN A 78 -12.66 -2.19 -5.35
C GLN A 78 -11.59 -2.89 -4.51
N PHE A 79 -11.34 -2.42 -3.27
CA PHE A 79 -10.41 -3.09 -2.37
C PHE A 79 -10.89 -4.50 -1.97
N ALA A 80 -12.18 -4.65 -1.69
CA ALA A 80 -12.80 -5.94 -1.38
C ALA A 80 -12.62 -6.93 -2.54
N ILE A 81 -12.86 -6.49 -3.78
CA ILE A 81 -12.66 -7.31 -4.98
C ILE A 81 -11.18 -7.64 -5.19
N ALA A 82 -10.29 -6.64 -5.13
CA ALA A 82 -8.86 -6.81 -5.37
C ALA A 82 -8.18 -7.71 -4.35
N THR A 83 -8.73 -7.81 -3.13
CA THR A 83 -8.16 -8.61 -2.03
C THR A 83 -8.96 -9.86 -1.68
N ASP A 84 -10.05 -10.14 -2.40
CA ASP A 84 -11.00 -11.24 -2.10
C ASP A 84 -11.58 -11.18 -0.67
N ARG A 85 -11.89 -9.95 -0.21
CA ARG A 85 -12.44 -9.64 1.13
C ARG A 85 -13.81 -8.97 1.00
N LEU A 86 -14.80 -9.72 0.51
CA LEU A 86 -16.13 -9.21 0.17
C LEU A 86 -16.89 -8.54 1.33
N ASP A 87 -16.55 -8.84 2.59
CA ASP A 87 -17.15 -8.23 3.78
C ASP A 87 -16.33 -7.05 4.35
N PHE A 88 -15.39 -6.51 3.58
CA PHE A 88 -14.50 -5.44 4.03
C PHE A 88 -15.28 -4.22 4.57
N SER A 89 -14.92 -3.84 5.79
CA SER A 89 -15.47 -2.65 6.44
C SER A 89 -14.39 -1.92 7.21
N THR A 90 -14.28 -0.61 6.96
CA THR A 90 -13.39 0.27 7.73
C THR A 90 -13.77 0.32 9.22
N ALA A 91 -14.99 -0.07 9.62
CA ALA A 91 -15.40 -0.10 11.02
C ALA A 91 -14.91 -1.35 11.77
N LYS A 92 -14.60 -2.42 11.03
CA LYS A 92 -14.21 -3.73 11.57
C LYS A 92 -12.76 -4.11 11.25
N CYS A 93 -12.05 -3.31 10.45
CA CYS A 93 -10.69 -3.64 10.04
C CYS A 93 -9.67 -3.42 11.17
N ASP A 94 -8.67 -4.29 11.20
CA ASP A 94 -7.49 -4.15 12.04
C ASP A 94 -6.50 -3.12 11.45
N MET A 95 -5.45 -2.80 12.21
CA MET A 95 -4.42 -1.85 11.79
C MET A 95 -3.68 -2.24 10.50
N GLN A 96 -3.42 -3.52 10.27
CA GLN A 96 -2.69 -3.99 9.10
C GLN A 96 -3.56 -3.83 7.85
N THR A 97 -4.80 -4.31 7.91
CA THR A 97 -5.79 -4.18 6.84
C THR A 97 -6.08 -2.71 6.53
N ALA A 98 -6.13 -1.83 7.56
CA ALA A 98 -6.27 -0.39 7.34
C ALA A 98 -5.10 0.20 6.56
N ASN A 99 -3.86 -0.23 6.85
CA ASN A 99 -2.70 0.22 6.09
C ASN A 99 -2.73 -0.29 4.65
N GLU A 100 -3.12 -1.55 4.42
CA GLU A 100 -3.34 -2.10 3.08
C GLU A 100 -4.36 -1.28 2.29
N PHE A 101 -5.47 -0.89 2.92
CA PHE A 101 -6.48 -0.05 2.28
C PHE A 101 -5.97 1.37 1.98
N ILE A 102 -5.17 1.97 2.86
CA ILE A 102 -4.51 3.26 2.59
C ILE A 102 -3.58 3.15 1.37
N ALA A 103 -2.77 2.08 1.28
CA ALA A 103 -1.91 1.87 0.11
C ALA A 103 -2.75 1.73 -1.16
N PHE A 104 -3.85 0.98 -1.10
CA PHE A 104 -4.75 0.80 -2.23
C PHE A 104 -5.32 2.13 -2.74
N ILE A 105 -5.83 3.01 -1.86
CA ILE A 105 -6.32 4.33 -2.26
C ILE A 105 -5.25 5.14 -2.99
N ILE A 106 -4.00 5.08 -2.51
CA ILE A 106 -2.87 5.77 -3.12
C ILE A 106 -2.54 5.19 -4.49
N GLU A 107 -2.52 3.87 -4.61
CA GLU A 107 -2.29 3.15 -5.87
C GLU A 107 -3.36 3.52 -6.91
N GLN A 108 -4.65 3.53 -6.52
CA GLN A 108 -5.75 3.95 -7.40
C GLN A 108 -5.64 5.41 -7.83
N ALA A 109 -5.32 6.32 -6.90
CA ALA A 109 -5.14 7.73 -7.24
C ALA A 109 -3.99 7.93 -8.23
N LEU A 110 -2.85 7.27 -7.98
CA LEU A 110 -1.74 7.27 -8.92
C LEU A 110 -2.15 6.68 -10.27
N GLU A 111 -2.92 5.58 -10.30
CA GLU A 111 -3.43 4.95 -11.52
C GLU A 111 -4.19 5.96 -12.39
N MET A 112 -5.04 6.76 -11.76
CA MET A 112 -5.85 7.80 -12.41
C MET A 112 -5.09 9.12 -12.64
N GLY A 113 -3.80 9.19 -12.33
CA GLY A 113 -2.97 10.38 -12.54
C GLY A 113 -3.24 11.51 -11.54
N VAL A 114 -3.81 11.18 -10.38
CA VAL A 114 -4.14 12.12 -9.31
C VAL A 114 -3.04 12.10 -8.24
N ASN A 115 -2.42 13.25 -7.98
CA ASN A 115 -1.54 13.43 -6.84
C ASN A 115 -2.36 13.82 -5.60
N LEU A 116 -2.23 13.06 -4.51
CA LEU A 116 -2.99 13.30 -3.28
C LEU A 116 -2.26 14.25 -2.33
N TYR A 117 -3.00 15.21 -1.80
CA TYR A 117 -2.58 16.14 -0.77
C TYR A 117 -3.43 15.93 0.51
N ILE A 118 -2.82 16.12 1.68
CA ILE A 118 -3.44 15.92 2.98
C ILE A 118 -3.43 17.27 3.71
N LEU A 119 -4.60 17.74 4.11
CA LEU A 119 -4.71 18.89 5.01
C LEU A 119 -4.50 18.44 6.47
N GLY A 120 -3.49 18.97 7.14
CA GLY A 120 -3.22 18.65 8.55
C GLY A 120 -4.29 19.22 9.48
N LYS A 121 -4.68 18.48 10.53
CA LYS A 121 -5.66 18.96 11.53
C LYS A 121 -5.22 20.23 12.28
N HIS A 122 -3.90 20.49 12.33
CA HIS A 122 -3.28 21.65 12.98
C HIS A 122 -2.40 22.48 12.03
N ASP A 123 -2.41 22.16 10.73
CA ASP A 123 -1.65 22.89 9.70
C ASP A 123 -2.62 23.27 8.59
N THR A 124 -2.82 24.56 8.37
CA THR A 124 -3.75 25.09 7.37
C THR A 124 -3.24 24.94 5.93
N ARG A 125 -2.08 24.30 5.75
CA ARG A 125 -1.46 24.06 4.45
C ARG A 125 -1.66 22.60 4.03
N TYR A 126 -1.94 22.41 2.75
CA TYR A 126 -1.92 21.09 2.12
C TYR A 126 -0.50 20.53 2.20
N LYS A 127 -0.36 19.38 2.87
CA LYS A 127 0.87 18.61 2.94
C LYS A 127 0.82 17.52 1.91
N HIS A 128 1.89 17.36 1.14
CA HIS A 128 1.93 16.23 0.22
C HIS A 128 1.98 14.93 1.03
N ILE A 129 1.38 13.85 0.52
CA ILE A 129 1.32 12.54 1.23
C ILE A 129 2.70 12.00 1.67
N LEU A 130 3.75 12.47 1.01
CA LEU A 130 5.15 12.18 1.29
C LEU A 130 5.62 12.63 2.68
N GLU A 131 4.93 13.57 3.33
CA GLU A 131 5.29 14.04 4.67
C GLU A 131 4.95 13.03 5.80
N ILE A 132 4.42 11.84 5.49
CA ILE A 132 3.97 10.87 6.50
C ILE A 132 4.78 9.56 6.42
N ASP A 133 5.70 9.36 7.37
CA ASP A 133 6.75 8.33 7.41
C ASP A 133 6.35 6.92 6.89
N ASN A 134 5.31 6.29 7.46
CA ASN A 134 4.89 4.94 7.04
C ASN A 134 4.09 4.90 5.71
N ILE A 135 3.62 6.05 5.22
CA ILE A 135 2.88 6.16 3.95
C ILE A 135 3.82 6.50 2.81
N THR A 136 4.83 7.33 3.07
CA THR A 136 5.88 7.69 2.10
C THR A 136 6.47 6.46 1.46
N GLN A 137 6.72 5.41 2.26
CA GLN A 137 7.21 4.14 1.71
C GLN A 137 6.22 3.46 0.76
N ARG A 138 4.93 3.40 1.14
CA ARG A 138 3.86 2.81 0.31
C ARG A 138 3.67 3.59 -0.99
N TYR A 139 3.68 4.91 -0.91
CA TYR A 139 3.62 5.80 -2.06
C TYR A 139 4.81 5.58 -3.00
N VAL A 140 6.05 5.57 -2.49
CA VAL A 140 7.24 5.34 -3.32
C VAL A 140 7.21 3.94 -3.96
N ILE A 141 6.76 2.90 -3.25
CA ILE A 141 6.57 1.55 -3.82
C ILE A 141 5.52 1.57 -4.94
N ALA A 142 4.39 2.26 -4.75
CA ALA A 142 3.37 2.41 -5.79
C ALA A 142 3.94 3.14 -7.02
N CYS A 143 4.70 4.22 -6.83
CA CYS A 143 5.40 4.94 -7.89
C CYS A 143 6.44 4.05 -8.61
N LEU A 144 7.19 3.24 -7.88
CA LEU A 144 8.14 2.26 -8.42
C LEU A 144 7.45 1.26 -9.33
N ARG A 145 6.32 0.69 -8.90
CA ARG A 145 5.51 -0.26 -9.68
C ARG A 145 4.91 0.36 -10.93
N LYS A 146 4.39 1.59 -10.82
CA LYS A 146 3.79 2.30 -11.96
C LYS A 146 4.81 2.96 -12.89
N ARG A 147 6.07 3.07 -12.44
CA ARG A 147 7.13 3.85 -13.09
C ARG A 147 6.71 5.31 -13.27
N THR A 148 6.27 5.91 -12.17
CA THR A 148 5.78 7.30 -12.10
C THR A 148 6.70 8.14 -11.22
N CYS A 149 6.98 9.38 -11.59
CA CYS A 149 7.81 10.27 -10.77
C CYS A 149 7.16 10.53 -9.41
N CYS A 150 7.87 10.27 -8.31
CA CYS A 150 7.40 10.48 -6.95
C CYS A 150 7.14 11.95 -6.59
N ILE A 151 7.59 12.91 -7.39
CA ILE A 151 7.45 14.33 -7.07
C ILE A 151 6.27 14.95 -7.82
N CYS A 152 6.21 14.76 -9.13
CA CYS A 152 5.22 15.41 -9.98
C CYS A 152 4.18 14.49 -10.58
N GLY A 153 4.26 13.17 -10.36
CA GLY A 153 3.28 12.24 -10.91
C GLY A 153 3.39 11.99 -12.42
N LYS A 154 4.39 12.55 -13.13
CA LYS A 154 4.65 12.23 -14.55
C LYS A 154 4.89 10.73 -14.70
N VAL A 155 4.11 10.07 -15.55
CA VAL A 155 4.21 8.63 -15.85
C VAL A 155 5.31 8.41 -16.90
N HIS A 156 5.97 7.25 -16.87
CA HIS A 156 6.88 6.87 -17.96
C HIS A 156 6.09 6.52 -19.23
N ASP A 157 6.31 7.27 -20.29
CA ASP A 157 5.69 7.08 -21.60
C ASP A 157 6.63 7.54 -22.73
N GLU A 158 6.13 7.66 -23.95
CA GLU A 158 6.92 8.09 -25.12
C GLU A 158 7.43 9.54 -25.02
N TYR A 159 6.83 10.38 -24.17
CA TYR A 159 7.19 11.80 -23.98
C TYR A 159 7.96 12.05 -22.68
N ASN A 160 7.80 11.16 -21.69
CA ASN A 160 8.31 11.34 -20.33
C ASN A 160 9.18 10.16 -19.92
N THR A 161 10.47 10.40 -19.68
CA THR A 161 11.33 9.39 -19.06
C THR A 161 11.36 9.53 -17.54
N VAL A 162 10.80 8.53 -16.86
CA VAL A 162 11.02 8.27 -15.43
C VAL A 162 12.09 7.18 -15.24
N ASP A 163 13.11 7.52 -14.46
CA ASP A 163 14.23 6.65 -14.09
C ASP A 163 13.99 6.03 -12.70
N LEU A 164 14.57 4.85 -12.49
CA LEU A 164 14.83 4.33 -11.16
C LEU A 164 16.07 5.03 -10.62
N GLU A 165 15.94 5.73 -9.50
CA GLU A 165 17.02 6.49 -8.89
C GLU A 165 17.47 5.82 -7.59
N HIS A 166 18.78 5.60 -7.48
CA HIS A 166 19.42 5.21 -6.22
C HIS A 166 19.43 6.40 -5.29
N TRP A 167 18.93 6.26 -4.06
CA TRP A 167 18.91 7.36 -3.08
C TRP A 167 20.33 7.86 -2.79
N LYS A 168 21.26 6.93 -2.54
CA LYS A 168 22.70 7.20 -2.43
C LYS A 168 23.40 6.88 -3.75
N THR A 169 24.60 7.41 -3.99
CA THR A 169 25.33 7.08 -5.22
C THR A 169 25.71 5.59 -5.28
N VAL A 170 25.72 5.01 -6.47
CA VAL A 170 26.15 3.61 -6.70
C VAL A 170 27.55 3.38 -6.14
N ALA A 171 28.49 4.31 -6.36
CA ALA A 171 29.84 4.26 -5.82
C ALA A 171 29.88 4.15 -4.29
N SER A 172 28.95 4.81 -3.59
CA SER A 172 28.86 4.79 -2.13
C SER A 172 28.13 3.57 -1.54
N SER A 173 27.53 2.73 -2.38
CA SER A 173 26.71 1.59 -1.96
C SER A 173 27.27 0.27 -2.48
N THR A 174 27.18 0.02 -3.78
CA THR A 174 27.58 -1.25 -4.42
C THR A 174 28.92 -1.14 -5.14
N GLY A 175 29.50 0.05 -5.21
CA GLY A 175 30.75 0.37 -5.91
C GLY A 175 30.56 0.45 -7.42
N THR A 176 29.93 -0.55 -8.03
CA THR A 176 29.64 -0.61 -9.46
C THR A 176 28.18 -1.00 -9.72
N TYR A 177 27.72 -0.72 -10.93
CA TYR A 177 26.37 -1.10 -11.37
C TYR A 177 26.22 -2.63 -11.54
N GLU A 178 27.30 -3.32 -11.87
CA GLU A 178 27.32 -4.79 -12.00
C GLU A 178 27.04 -5.49 -10.66
N ASN A 179 27.40 -4.84 -9.55
CA ASN A 179 27.17 -5.34 -8.19
C ASN A 179 25.81 -4.90 -7.62
N ASP A 180 25.00 -4.18 -8.38
CA ASP A 180 23.69 -3.73 -7.92
C ASP A 180 22.69 -4.90 -7.89
N ASP A 181 22.30 -5.32 -6.69
CA ASP A 181 21.25 -6.30 -6.45
C ASP A 181 19.92 -5.67 -6.01
N GLY A 182 19.84 -4.33 -5.94
CA GLY A 182 18.65 -3.62 -5.49
C GLY A 182 18.40 -3.65 -3.99
N LEU A 183 19.30 -4.26 -3.19
CA LEU A 183 19.12 -4.46 -1.75
C LEU A 183 20.09 -3.62 -0.90
N GLN A 184 21.10 -3.00 -1.53
CA GLN A 184 22.16 -2.24 -0.85
C GLN A 184 21.98 -0.71 -0.93
N ASN A 185 20.87 -0.24 -1.49
CA ASN A 185 20.57 1.19 -1.63
C ASN A 185 19.05 1.41 -1.51
N PRO A 186 18.57 2.51 -0.91
CA PRO A 186 17.17 2.89 -1.06
C PRO A 186 16.88 3.39 -2.48
N PHE A 187 15.64 3.26 -2.94
CA PHE A 187 15.24 3.64 -4.30
C PHE A 187 14.00 4.53 -4.31
N LEU A 188 13.88 5.35 -5.35
CA LEU A 188 12.64 6.04 -5.72
C LEU A 188 12.61 6.22 -7.24
N THR A 189 11.49 6.71 -7.76
CA THR A 189 11.34 7.02 -9.18
C THR A 189 11.28 8.51 -9.44
N LEU A 190 12.11 9.01 -10.36
CA LEU A 190 12.16 10.44 -10.69
C LEU A 190 12.10 10.63 -12.20
N CYS A 191 11.35 11.63 -12.68
CA CYS A 191 11.50 12.09 -14.05
C CYS A 191 12.87 12.81 -14.20
N ARG A 192 13.35 12.95 -15.44
CA ARG A 192 14.65 13.59 -15.72
C ARG A 192 14.88 14.92 -15.00
N GLU A 193 13.84 15.75 -14.93
CA GLU A 193 13.86 17.04 -14.26
C GLU A 193 14.20 16.92 -12.76
N HIS A 194 13.41 16.14 -12.01
CA HIS A 194 13.63 15.95 -10.57
C HIS A 194 14.85 15.07 -10.27
N HIS A 195 15.19 14.15 -11.17
CA HIS A 195 16.41 13.35 -11.06
C HIS A 195 17.64 14.27 -11.12
N ASN A 196 17.71 15.15 -12.12
CA ASN A 196 18.78 16.15 -12.21
C ASN A 196 18.75 17.13 -11.05
N GLU A 197 17.56 17.56 -10.60
CA GLU A 197 17.44 18.43 -9.43
C GLU A 197 18.08 17.79 -8.19
N LYS A 198 17.77 16.53 -7.90
CA LYS A 198 18.36 15.80 -6.76
C LYS A 198 19.89 15.81 -6.81
N HIS A 199 20.48 15.52 -7.98
CA HIS A 199 21.95 15.56 -8.15
C HIS A 199 22.50 16.97 -7.97
N ASN A 200 21.79 17.99 -8.43
CA ASN A 200 22.22 19.38 -8.35
C ASN A 200 22.17 19.96 -6.93
N ILE A 201 21.09 19.69 -6.17
CA ILE A 201 20.88 20.28 -4.83
C ILE A 201 21.35 19.39 -3.68
N GLY A 202 21.62 18.12 -3.96
CA GLY A 202 22.03 17.12 -2.98
C GLY A 202 20.87 16.48 -2.22
N ILE A 203 21.13 15.31 -1.65
CA ILE A 203 20.13 14.43 -1.02
C ILE A 203 19.38 15.12 0.12
N GLU A 204 20.08 15.75 1.07
CA GLU A 204 19.45 16.40 2.22
C GLU A 204 18.55 17.57 1.81
N SER A 205 19.00 18.39 0.86
CA SER A 205 18.19 19.50 0.33
C SER A 205 16.94 18.97 -0.40
N PHE A 206 17.09 17.91 -1.20
CA PHE A 206 15.98 17.29 -1.91
C PHE A 206 14.96 16.66 -0.96
N LYS A 207 15.45 15.93 0.05
CA LYS A 207 14.64 15.37 1.13
C LYS A 207 13.85 16.46 1.85
N ASN A 208 14.49 17.55 2.26
CA ASN A 208 13.81 18.62 3.01
C ASN A 208 12.86 19.44 2.13
N ARG A 209 13.13 19.53 0.82
CA ARG A 209 12.26 20.25 -0.13
C ARG A 209 10.96 19.50 -0.42
N TYR A 210 11.06 18.20 -0.67
CA TYR A 210 9.93 17.38 -1.10
C TYR A 210 9.40 16.44 -0.03
N TYR A 211 10.03 16.44 1.14
CA TYR A 211 9.74 15.56 2.28
C TYR A 211 9.70 14.08 1.88
N ILE A 212 10.66 13.65 1.05
CA ILE A 212 10.72 12.29 0.52
C ILE A 212 12.07 11.64 0.79
N GLU A 213 12.06 10.33 0.98
CA GLU A 213 13.26 9.49 0.98
C GLU A 213 13.07 8.27 0.08
N GLY A 214 14.19 7.68 -0.35
CA GLY A 214 14.14 6.41 -1.04
C GLY A 214 13.76 5.26 -0.10
N VAL A 215 13.17 4.21 -0.65
CA VAL A 215 12.73 3.01 0.08
C VAL A 215 13.69 1.85 -0.10
N TRP A 216 13.93 1.11 0.98
CA TRP A 216 14.64 -0.15 0.89
C TRP A 216 13.74 -1.22 0.28
N LEU A 217 14.27 -1.95 -0.70
CA LEU A 217 13.56 -3.04 -1.34
C LEU A 217 13.90 -4.36 -0.64
N ASN A 218 12.98 -5.32 -0.74
CA ASN A 218 13.22 -6.72 -0.41
C ASN A 218 13.32 -7.54 -1.71
N PRO A 219 13.82 -8.79 -1.68
CA PRO A 219 13.99 -9.60 -2.88
C PRO A 219 12.71 -9.76 -3.72
N GLN A 220 11.55 -9.88 -3.06
CA GLN A 220 10.26 -10.01 -3.73
C GLN A 220 9.89 -8.73 -4.51
N LEU A 221 10.12 -7.55 -3.93
CA LEU A 221 9.91 -6.27 -4.62
C LEU A 221 10.91 -6.10 -5.77
N VAL A 222 12.19 -6.41 -5.59
CA VAL A 222 13.17 -6.35 -6.70
C VAL A 222 12.72 -7.24 -7.87
N TYR A 223 12.24 -8.45 -7.56
CA TYR A 223 11.70 -9.38 -8.55
C TYR A 223 10.49 -8.84 -9.30
N GLU A 224 9.54 -8.21 -8.60
CA GLU A 224 8.38 -7.51 -9.21
C GLU A 224 8.83 -6.38 -10.16
N LEU A 225 9.93 -5.71 -9.85
CA LEU A 225 10.44 -4.55 -10.60
C LEU A 225 11.33 -4.91 -11.80
N LEU A 226 11.72 -6.18 -11.98
CA LEU A 226 12.62 -6.60 -13.06
C LEU A 226 12.05 -6.31 -14.46
N ASP A 227 10.75 -6.47 -14.67
CA ASP A 227 10.13 -6.20 -15.98
C ASP A 227 9.97 -4.70 -16.23
N ILE A 228 9.84 -3.90 -15.17
CA ILE A 228 9.62 -2.46 -15.24
C ILE A 228 10.94 -1.71 -15.51
N TYR A 229 12.04 -2.20 -14.93
CA TYR A 229 13.38 -1.61 -15.06
C TYR A 229 14.37 -2.61 -15.67
N PRO A 230 14.30 -2.88 -16.99
CA PRO A 230 15.04 -3.97 -17.63
C PRO A 230 16.56 -3.82 -17.54
N LYS A 231 17.05 -2.58 -17.38
CA LYS A 231 18.48 -2.29 -17.30
C LYS A 231 19.05 -2.38 -15.88
N HIS A 232 18.22 -2.43 -14.84
CA HIS A 232 18.65 -2.41 -13.43
C HIS A 232 18.80 -3.78 -12.80
N PHE A 233 19.40 -3.80 -11.61
CA PHE A 233 19.56 -4.97 -10.73
C PHE A 233 20.41 -6.09 -11.36
N ALA A 234 21.57 -5.72 -11.91
CA ALA A 234 22.44 -6.62 -12.66
C ALA A 234 22.83 -7.88 -11.85
N LEU A 235 23.26 -7.70 -10.60
CA LEU A 235 23.66 -8.82 -9.73
C LEU A 235 22.45 -9.68 -9.34
N PHE A 236 21.31 -9.04 -9.06
CA PHE A 236 20.07 -9.77 -8.73
C PHE A 236 19.66 -10.69 -9.89
N ARG A 237 19.69 -10.20 -11.13
CA ARG A 237 19.37 -10.99 -12.33
C ARG A 237 20.34 -12.15 -12.53
N LYS A 238 21.63 -11.95 -12.25
CA LYS A 238 22.63 -13.02 -12.30
C LYS A 238 22.30 -14.11 -11.27
N ARG A 239 22.14 -13.72 -10.01
CA ARG A 239 21.80 -14.64 -8.89
C ARG A 239 20.47 -15.37 -9.10
N LEU A 240 19.47 -14.70 -9.68
CA LEU A 240 18.20 -15.33 -10.04
C LEU A 240 18.38 -16.48 -11.03
N LYS A 241 19.26 -16.34 -12.04
CA LYS A 241 19.58 -17.42 -12.99
C LYS A 241 20.37 -18.56 -12.36
N GLU A 242 21.09 -18.27 -11.28
CA GLU A 242 21.90 -19.23 -10.51
C GLU A 242 21.09 -19.95 -9.41
N GLY A 243 19.77 -19.68 -9.29
CA GLY A 243 18.88 -20.36 -8.35
C GLY A 243 18.83 -19.78 -6.93
N TYR A 244 19.42 -18.60 -6.69
CA TYR A 244 19.46 -18.00 -5.34
C TYR A 244 18.09 -17.55 -4.82
N TYR A 245 17.07 -17.48 -5.69
CA TYR A 245 15.78 -16.88 -5.39
C TYR A 245 14.57 -17.73 -5.85
N ASP A 246 14.74 -19.06 -5.90
CA ASP A 246 13.72 -20.01 -6.43
C ASP A 246 12.36 -19.98 -5.69
N GLY A 247 12.29 -19.36 -4.50
CA GLY A 247 11.05 -19.16 -3.74
C GLY A 247 10.24 -17.90 -4.09
N LEU A 248 10.70 -17.06 -5.02
CA LEU A 248 10.00 -15.82 -5.38
C LEU A 248 8.87 -16.07 -6.38
N THR A 249 7.68 -15.57 -6.07
CA THR A 249 6.48 -15.74 -6.91
C THR A 249 6.09 -14.42 -7.56
N ARG A 250 5.72 -14.41 -8.85
CA ARG A 250 5.09 -13.22 -9.43
C ARG A 250 3.70 -13.07 -8.80
N ARG A 251 3.36 -11.86 -8.31
CA ARG A 251 1.95 -11.52 -8.10
C ARG A 251 1.29 -11.56 -9.48
N GLU A 252 0.26 -12.38 -9.63
CA GLU A 252 -0.54 -12.37 -10.85
C GLU A 252 -1.07 -10.94 -11.05
N LYS A 253 -0.85 -10.36 -12.24
CA LYS A 253 -1.60 -9.18 -12.66
C LYS A 253 -3.04 -9.66 -12.87
N LYS A 254 -3.91 -9.41 -11.89
CA LYS A 254 -5.36 -9.53 -12.06
C LYS A 254 -5.93 -8.16 -12.35
#